data_AF-A0A9D8GTQ1-F1
#
_entry.id   AF-A0A9D8GTQ1-F1
#
_cell.length_a   1.000
_cell.length_b   1.000
_cell.length_c   1.000
_cell.angle_alpha   90.00
_cell.angle_beta   90.00
_cell.angle_gamma   90.00
#
_symmetry.space_group_name_H-M   'P 1'
#
loop_
_entity.id
_entity.type
_entity.pdbx_description
1 polymer ?
#
loop_
_entity_poly.entity_id
_entity_poly.type
_entity_poly.pdbx_seq_one_letter_code
_entity_poly.pdbx_strand_id
1 'polypeptide(L)'
;MIGRRVILAAFATLPLGACSQMSDLFGSRRSVTVSTRTERLIRWIGNSGRNTQMAPDALTVMGLAPPGRDVPAKQLAEDGPDGRYVVSLLRVRQIDEFVFHRRQGDRLTFHHSDSRFARLSSVSLPRGGRALLITDRGFAENDFQQQIGFWFDRMPGR
;
A
#
# COMPACT_ATOMS: atom_id res chain seq x y z
N MET A 1 -70.38 22.78 -33.56
CA MET A 1 -69.77 23.47 -34.71
C MET A 1 -68.71 24.44 -34.19
N ILE A 2 -67.57 24.53 -34.89
CA ILE A 2 -66.47 25.51 -34.73
C ILE A 2 -65.58 25.22 -33.50
N GLY A 3 -64.29 24.88 -33.55
CA GLY A 3 -63.29 24.97 -34.62
C GLY A 3 -62.33 26.13 -34.35
N ARG A 4 -61.15 25.85 -33.78
CA ARG A 4 -59.86 26.47 -34.18
C ARG A 4 -58.68 25.95 -33.34
N ARG A 5 -57.71 25.40 -34.05
CA ARG A 5 -56.36 25.08 -33.61
C ARG A 5 -55.55 26.37 -33.50
N VAL A 6 -54.75 26.53 -32.45
CA VAL A 6 -53.53 27.36 -32.49
C VAL A 6 -52.45 26.61 -31.72
N ILE A 7 -51.52 26.06 -32.49
CA ILE A 7 -50.19 25.63 -32.01
C ILE A 7 -49.34 26.90 -32.05
N LEU A 8 -48.76 27.30 -30.92
CA LEU A 8 -47.64 28.24 -30.92
C LEU A 8 -46.44 27.59 -30.23
N ALA A 9 -45.45 27.29 -31.05
CA ALA A 9 -44.12 26.90 -30.65
C ALA A 9 -43.36 28.13 -30.15
N ALA A 10 -42.77 28.04 -28.96
CA ALA A 10 -41.73 28.96 -28.51
C ALA A 10 -40.42 28.15 -28.41
N PHE A 11 -39.60 28.26 -29.45
CA PHE A 11 -38.21 27.81 -29.42
C PHE A 11 -37.43 28.74 -28.48
N ALA A 12 -37.14 28.28 -27.27
CA ALA A 12 -36.14 28.90 -26.42
C ALA A 12 -34.74 28.49 -26.93
N THR A 13 -34.10 29.38 -27.68
CA THR A 13 -32.68 29.31 -28.00
C THR A 13 -31.88 29.54 -26.72
N LEU A 14 -31.44 28.47 -26.06
CA LEU A 14 -30.42 28.57 -25.03
C LEU A 14 -29.07 28.75 -25.73
N PRO A 15 -28.28 29.79 -25.40
CA PRO A 15 -26.90 29.87 -25.84
C PRO A 15 -26.15 28.67 -25.27
N LEU A 16 -25.44 27.95 -26.14
CA LEU A 16 -24.46 26.93 -25.78
C LEU A 16 -23.37 27.59 -24.93
N GLY A 17 -23.64 27.69 -23.64
CA GLY A 17 -22.69 28.08 -22.61
C GLY A 17 -21.62 27.00 -22.56
N ALA A 18 -20.41 27.37 -22.95
CA ALA A 18 -19.20 26.61 -22.78
C ALA A 18 -19.11 26.05 -21.34
N CYS A 19 -19.33 24.75 -21.19
CA CYS A 19 -18.98 23.99 -19.99
C CYS A 19 -17.81 23.06 -20.32
N SER A 20 -16.72 23.64 -20.80
CA SER A 20 -15.42 22.97 -20.93
C SER A 20 -14.37 23.74 -20.12
N GLN A 21 -14.69 24.15 -18.90
CA GLN A 21 -13.71 24.71 -17.96
C GLN A 21 -14.28 24.84 -16.53
N MET A 22 -14.60 23.72 -15.89
CA MET A 22 -14.88 23.68 -14.44
C MET A 22 -14.07 22.61 -13.69
N SER A 23 -13.06 22.03 -14.33
CA SER A 23 -12.21 21.00 -13.73
C SER A 23 -11.09 21.55 -12.83
N ASP A 24 -10.87 22.88 -12.79
CA ASP A 24 -9.73 23.49 -12.08
C ASP A 24 -10.08 24.23 -10.79
N LEU A 25 -11.35 24.27 -10.37
CA LEU A 25 -11.80 25.06 -9.21
C LEU A 25 -11.99 24.26 -7.91
N PHE A 26 -11.98 22.93 -7.99
CA PHE A 26 -11.87 22.06 -6.83
C PHE A 26 -10.60 21.27 -6.98
N GLY A 27 -9.56 21.72 -6.27
CA GLY A 27 -8.19 21.22 -6.37
C GLY A 27 -8.14 19.75 -6.73
N SER A 28 -7.58 19.48 -7.91
CA SER A 28 -7.32 18.14 -8.42
C SER A 28 -6.76 17.30 -7.27
N ARG A 29 -7.61 16.45 -6.69
CA ARG A 29 -7.17 15.38 -5.82
C ARG A 29 -6.29 14.57 -6.76
N ARG A 30 -4.97 14.73 -6.65
CA ARG A 30 -4.02 13.84 -7.29
C ARG A 30 -4.42 12.44 -6.84
N SER A 31 -5.20 11.76 -7.67
CA SER A 31 -5.44 10.35 -7.52
C SER A 31 -4.05 9.75 -7.62
N VAL A 32 -3.53 9.30 -6.49
CA VAL A 32 -2.28 8.54 -6.49
C VAL A 32 -2.65 7.28 -7.25
N THR A 33 -2.33 7.25 -8.54
CA THR A 33 -2.55 6.07 -9.37
C THR A 33 -1.75 4.94 -8.74
N VAL A 34 -2.45 4.07 -8.02
CA VAL A 34 -1.88 2.90 -7.40
C VAL A 34 -1.48 1.95 -8.53
N SER A 35 -0.26 1.42 -8.49
CA SER A 35 0.17 0.51 -9.55
C SER A 35 -0.70 -0.75 -9.54
N THR A 36 -0.98 -1.34 -10.70
CA THR A 36 -1.72 -2.62 -10.80
C THR A 36 -1.11 -3.69 -9.91
N ARG A 37 0.22 -3.70 -9.78
CA ARG A 37 0.95 -4.63 -8.90
C ARG A 37 0.63 -4.40 -7.43
N THR A 38 0.61 -3.15 -7.00
CA THR A 38 0.25 -2.76 -5.64
C THR A 38 -1.18 -3.15 -5.31
N GLU A 39 -2.14 -2.84 -6.20
CA GLU A 39 -3.54 -3.21 -5.98
C GLU A 39 -3.72 -4.72 -5.87
N ARG A 40 -3.02 -5.49 -6.71
CA ARG A 40 -3.03 -6.96 -6.65
C ARG A 40 -2.49 -7.48 -5.33
N LEU A 41 -1.37 -6.92 -4.83
CA LEU A 41 -0.81 -7.35 -3.55
C LEU A 41 -1.73 -6.99 -2.38
N ILE A 42 -2.27 -5.76 -2.36
CA ILE A 42 -3.26 -5.34 -1.36
C ILE A 42 -4.46 -6.27 -1.35
N ARG A 43 -5.03 -6.57 -2.53
CA ARG A 43 -6.17 -7.48 -2.66
C ARG A 43 -5.82 -8.89 -2.19
N TRP A 44 -4.64 -9.39 -2.55
CA TRP A 44 -4.22 -10.74 -2.15
C TRP A 44 -4.06 -10.85 -0.63
N ILE A 45 -3.34 -9.92 0.00
CA ILE A 45 -3.21 -9.87 1.46
C ILE A 45 -4.59 -9.65 2.09
N GLY A 46 -5.40 -8.76 1.52
CA GLY A 46 -6.77 -8.47 1.93
C GLY A 46 -7.68 -9.69 1.95
N ASN A 47 -7.53 -10.60 1.00
CA ASN A 47 -8.41 -11.77 0.87
C ASN A 47 -7.87 -12.99 1.64
N SER A 48 -6.55 -13.22 1.60
CA SER A 48 -5.93 -14.47 2.07
C SER A 48 -5.09 -14.29 3.34
N GLY A 49 -4.76 -13.06 3.71
CA GLY A 49 -3.90 -12.79 4.85
C GLY A 49 -4.58 -13.02 6.19
N ARG A 50 -3.77 -13.29 7.21
CA ARG A 50 -4.22 -13.42 8.61
C ARG A 50 -4.11 -12.08 9.32
N ASN A 51 -5.12 -11.72 10.08
CA ASN A 51 -5.05 -10.55 10.97
C ASN A 51 -4.07 -10.86 12.11
N THR A 52 -3.18 -9.91 12.39
CA THR A 52 -2.14 -10.04 13.41
C THR A 52 -1.91 -8.70 14.11
N GLN A 53 -1.22 -8.76 15.24
CA GLN A 53 -0.65 -7.61 15.91
C GLN A 53 0.87 -7.72 15.80
N MET A 54 1.51 -6.73 15.18
CA MET A 54 2.95 -6.77 14.95
C MET A 54 3.74 -6.15 16.10
N ALA A 55 4.91 -6.74 16.36
CA ALA A 55 5.83 -6.33 17.42
C ALA A 55 6.20 -4.84 17.30
N PRO A 56 6.04 -4.06 18.39
CA PRO A 56 6.21 -2.62 18.33
C PRO A 56 7.67 -2.24 18.09
N ASP A 57 8.65 -2.88 18.70
CA ASP A 57 10.05 -2.40 18.68
C ASP A 57 10.62 -2.21 17.27
N ALA A 58 10.42 -3.16 16.36
CA ALA A 58 10.89 -3.01 14.98
C ALA A 58 10.14 -1.90 14.24
N LEU A 59 8.81 -1.82 14.43
CA LEU A 59 7.96 -0.81 13.81
C LEU A 59 8.24 0.60 14.38
N THR A 60 8.53 0.70 15.67
CA THR A 60 8.91 1.94 16.37
C THR A 60 10.24 2.45 15.86
N VAL A 61 11.25 1.58 15.72
CA VAL A 61 12.54 1.95 15.12
C VAL A 61 12.36 2.40 13.65
N MET A 62 11.40 1.82 12.92
CA MET A 62 11.05 2.25 11.57
C MET A 62 10.17 3.51 11.51
N GLY A 63 9.73 4.07 12.65
CA GLY A 63 8.89 5.27 12.72
C GLY A 63 7.41 5.04 12.42
N LEU A 64 6.96 3.78 12.38
CA LEU A 64 5.59 3.38 12.03
C LEU A 64 4.62 3.39 13.21
N ALA A 65 5.15 3.30 14.43
CA ALA A 65 4.36 3.24 15.65
C ALA A 65 5.06 3.89 16.85
N PRO A 66 4.31 4.52 17.77
CA PRO A 66 4.84 4.88 19.07
C PRO A 66 5.36 3.65 19.84
N PRO A 67 6.34 3.81 20.75
CA PRO A 67 6.80 2.73 21.62
C PRO A 67 5.65 2.11 22.41
N GLY A 68 5.66 0.78 22.56
CA GLY A 68 4.68 0.04 23.37
C GLY A 68 3.29 -0.09 22.77
N ARG A 69 3.09 0.31 21.51
CA ARG A 69 1.81 0.17 20.81
C ARG A 69 1.91 -0.82 19.66
N ASP A 70 1.17 -1.92 19.79
CA ASP A 70 1.00 -2.89 18.71
C ASP A 70 0.35 -2.24 17.48
N VAL A 71 0.77 -2.70 16.30
CA VAL A 71 0.20 -2.26 15.03
C VAL A 71 -0.63 -3.40 14.43
N PRO A 72 -1.93 -3.16 14.17
CA PRO A 72 -2.74 -4.13 13.46
C PRO A 72 -2.22 -4.25 12.03
N ALA A 73 -1.99 -5.48 11.61
CA ALA A 73 -1.57 -5.77 10.24
C ALA A 73 -2.32 -7.00 9.71
N LYS A 74 -2.36 -7.11 8.40
CA LYS A 74 -2.79 -8.34 7.71
C LYS A 74 -1.58 -8.94 7.01
N GLN A 75 -1.33 -10.23 7.24
CA GLN A 75 -0.09 -10.87 6.84
C GLN A 75 -0.30 -12.08 5.95
N LEU A 76 0.53 -12.21 4.93
CA LEU A 76 0.82 -13.47 4.26
C LEU A 76 2.20 -13.94 4.72
N ALA A 77 2.34 -15.26 4.89
CA ALA A 77 3.59 -15.86 5.32
C ALA A 77 3.78 -17.20 4.61
N GLU A 78 4.94 -17.37 3.97
CA GLU A 78 5.27 -18.55 3.19
C GLU A 78 6.73 -18.94 3.46
N ASP A 79 7.00 -20.24 3.44
CA ASP A 79 8.37 -20.73 3.55
C ASP A 79 9.08 -20.61 2.20
N GLY A 80 10.31 -20.09 2.23
CA GLY A 80 11.17 -19.90 1.07
C GLY A 80 12.48 -20.68 1.19
N PRO A 81 13.38 -20.53 0.21
CA PRO A 81 14.60 -21.35 0.12
C PRO A 81 15.58 -21.15 1.28
N ASP A 82 15.51 -20.01 1.97
CA ASP A 82 16.49 -19.58 2.97
C ASP A 82 15.82 -18.98 4.23
N GLY A 83 14.52 -19.24 4.40
CA GLY A 83 13.77 -18.81 5.57
C GLY A 83 12.30 -18.59 5.28
N ARG A 84 11.56 -18.19 6.33
CA ARG A 84 10.15 -17.83 6.21
C ARG A 84 10.02 -16.36 5.83
N TYR A 85 9.40 -16.10 4.68
CA TYR A 85 9.08 -14.77 4.19
C TYR A 85 7.69 -14.36 4.68
N VAL A 86 7.55 -13.11 5.06
CA VAL A 86 6.29 -12.52 5.50
C VAL A 86 6.12 -11.16 4.86
N VAL A 87 4.94 -10.88 4.31
CA VAL A 87 4.54 -9.53 3.91
C VAL A 87 3.36 -9.09 4.76
N SER A 88 3.48 -7.90 5.33
CA SER A 88 2.49 -7.30 6.21
C SER A 88 1.93 -6.05 5.54
N LEU A 89 0.61 -5.99 5.38
CA LEU A 89 -0.11 -4.78 5.02
C LEU A 89 -0.56 -4.09 6.31
N LEU A 90 -0.17 -2.83 6.47
CA LEU A 90 -0.52 -2.00 7.61
C LEU A 90 -1.01 -0.64 7.13
N ARG A 91 -1.89 -0.02 7.92
CA ARG A 91 -2.44 1.30 7.62
C ARG A 91 -1.92 2.32 8.61
N VAL A 92 -0.98 3.14 8.17
CA VAL A 92 -0.34 4.18 8.98
C VAL A 92 -0.80 5.52 8.45
N ARG A 93 -1.44 6.33 9.31
CA ARG A 93 -1.96 7.66 8.95
C ARG A 93 -2.86 7.65 7.70
N GLN A 94 -3.72 6.63 7.58
CA GLN A 94 -4.63 6.40 6.44
C GLN A 94 -3.94 6.05 5.12
N ILE A 95 -2.64 5.73 5.14
CA ILE A 95 -1.87 5.28 3.99
C ILE A 95 -1.57 3.79 4.17
N ASP A 96 -1.77 3.02 3.11
CA ASP A 96 -1.39 1.62 3.06
C ASP A 96 0.12 1.52 2.84
N GLU A 97 0.81 0.89 3.78
CA GLU A 97 2.25 0.67 3.79
C GLU A 97 2.54 -0.83 3.95
N PHE A 98 3.71 -1.25 3.46
CA PHE A 98 4.13 -2.62 3.50
C PHE A 98 5.33 -2.79 4.44
N VAL A 99 5.29 -3.85 5.23
CA VAL A 99 6.47 -4.36 5.93
C VAL A 99 6.75 -5.78 5.48
N PHE A 100 7.85 -5.92 4.76
CA PHE A 100 8.43 -7.20 4.39
C PHE A 100 9.35 -7.63 5.51
N HIS A 101 9.27 -8.89 5.93
CA HIS A 101 10.28 -9.42 6.82
C HIS A 101 10.54 -10.90 6.59
N ARG A 102 11.75 -11.28 6.95
CA ARG A 102 12.23 -12.64 6.81
C ARG A 102 13.10 -13.03 7.97
N ARG A 103 12.99 -14.30 8.37
CA ARG A 103 13.86 -14.89 9.38
C ARG A 103 14.97 -15.69 8.70
N GLN A 104 16.21 -15.36 9.03
CA GLN A 104 17.41 -16.13 8.65
C GLN A 104 18.19 -16.47 9.91
N GLY A 105 18.21 -17.75 10.28
CA GLY A 105 18.78 -18.20 11.57
C GLY A 105 18.12 -17.46 12.74
N ASP A 106 18.95 -16.83 13.57
CA ASP A 106 18.52 -16.06 14.75
C ASP A 106 18.23 -14.57 14.47
N ARG A 107 18.14 -14.17 13.20
CA ARG A 107 17.91 -12.77 12.83
C ARG A 107 16.64 -12.60 12.03
N LEU A 108 15.82 -11.64 12.42
CA LEU A 108 14.72 -11.12 11.61
C LEU A 108 15.16 -9.83 10.95
N THR A 109 15.02 -9.75 9.63
CA THR A 109 15.24 -8.52 8.88
C THR A 109 13.89 -7.99 8.42
N PHE A 110 13.60 -6.73 8.73
CA PHE A 110 12.39 -6.00 8.34
C PHE A 110 12.75 -4.91 7.34
N HIS A 111 11.90 -4.71 6.34
CA HIS A 111 11.94 -3.59 5.42
C HIS A 111 10.57 -2.93 5.36
N HIS A 112 10.54 -1.64 5.68
CA HIS A 112 9.38 -0.80 5.46
C HIS A 112 9.43 -0.23 4.05
N SER A 113 8.31 -0.33 3.33
CA SER A 113 8.14 0.18 1.98
C SER A 113 6.80 0.85 1.77
N ASP A 114 6.79 1.87 0.92
CA ASP A 114 5.56 2.55 0.50
C ASP A 114 4.76 1.74 -0.52
N SER A 115 3.61 2.30 -0.95
CA SER A 115 2.75 1.68 -1.95
C SER A 115 3.35 1.61 -3.36
N ARG A 116 4.50 2.26 -3.62
CA ARG A 116 5.27 2.16 -4.86
C ARG A 116 6.40 1.15 -4.78
N PHE A 117 6.50 0.42 -3.66
CA PHE A 117 7.58 -0.51 -3.38
C PHE A 117 8.96 0.16 -3.29
N ALA A 118 9.01 1.43 -2.89
CA ALA A 118 10.26 2.09 -2.52
C ALA A 118 10.63 1.72 -1.08
N ARG A 119 11.87 1.31 -0.84
CA ARG A 119 12.37 1.01 0.51
C ARG A 119 12.57 2.30 1.29
N LEU A 120 11.91 2.43 2.43
CA LEU A 120 11.96 3.62 3.29
C LEU A 120 12.92 3.44 4.46
N SER A 121 12.86 2.29 5.11
CA SER A 121 13.77 1.96 6.22
C SER A 121 13.94 0.45 6.35
N SER A 122 14.97 0.03 7.09
CA SER A 122 15.25 -1.38 7.28
C SER A 122 15.82 -1.61 8.67
N VAL A 123 15.38 -2.68 9.30
CA VAL A 123 15.69 -2.97 10.70
C VAL A 123 16.09 -4.43 10.84
N SER A 124 17.11 -4.67 11.65
CA SER A 124 17.53 -5.99 12.07
C SER A 124 17.09 -6.22 13.52
N LEU A 125 16.47 -7.35 13.79
CA LEU A 125 16.08 -7.79 15.11
C LEU A 125 16.69 -9.18 15.39
N PRO A 126 17.80 -9.26 16.12
CA PRO A 126 18.35 -10.52 16.58
C PRO A 126 17.44 -11.15 17.65
N ARG A 127 17.45 -12.47 17.75
CA ARG A 127 16.68 -13.24 18.74
C ARG A 127 17.07 -12.82 20.16
N GLY A 128 16.08 -12.37 20.93
CA GLY A 128 16.29 -11.91 22.31
C GLY A 128 17.03 -10.57 22.44
N GLY A 129 17.36 -9.91 21.32
CA GLY A 129 17.98 -8.59 21.32
C GLY A 129 17.01 -7.49 20.94
N ARG A 130 17.56 -6.30 20.63
CA ARG A 130 16.78 -5.10 20.29
C ARG A 130 16.81 -4.84 18.79
N ALA A 131 15.73 -4.24 18.29
CA ALA A 131 15.64 -3.75 16.92
C ALA A 131 16.67 -2.63 16.69
N LEU A 132 17.43 -2.74 15.59
CA LEU A 132 18.43 -1.74 15.19
C LEU A 132 18.26 -1.39 13.71
N LEU A 133 18.41 -0.11 13.37
CA LEU A 133 18.43 0.33 11.98
C LEU A 133 19.62 -0.30 11.25
N ILE A 134 19.36 -0.78 10.04
CA ILE A 134 20.40 -1.25 9.12
C ILE A 134 20.91 -0.03 8.35
N THR A 135 22.15 0.37 8.64
CA THR A 135 22.79 1.53 8.02
C THR A 135 23.50 1.20 6.71
N ASP A 136 23.90 -0.06 6.51
CA ASP A 136 24.43 -0.55 5.23
C ASP A 136 23.31 -0.57 4.18
N ARG A 137 23.34 0.43 3.29
CA ARG A 137 22.35 0.61 2.23
C ARG A 137 22.42 -0.49 1.17
N GLY A 138 23.61 -0.99 0.86
CA GLY A 138 23.80 -2.01 -0.17
C GLY A 138 23.22 -3.34 0.25
N PHE A 139 23.53 -3.76 1.48
CA PHE A 139 22.92 -4.93 2.10
C PHE A 139 21.39 -4.78 2.18
N ALA A 140 20.90 -3.65 2.71
CA ALA A 140 19.47 -3.45 2.94
C ALA A 140 18.66 -3.44 1.63
N GLU A 141 19.19 -2.85 0.57
CA GLU A 141 18.53 -2.83 -0.73
C GLU A 141 18.50 -4.22 -1.36
N ASN A 142 19.63 -4.95 -1.32
CA ASN A 142 19.71 -6.28 -1.88
C ASN A 142 18.72 -7.25 -1.20
N ASP A 143 18.68 -7.27 0.14
CA ASP A 143 17.75 -8.13 0.88
C ASP A 143 16.29 -7.71 0.64
N PHE A 144 16.00 -6.41 0.57
CA PHE A 144 14.67 -5.92 0.22
C PHE A 144 14.21 -6.42 -1.16
N GLN A 145 15.07 -6.31 -2.18
CA GLN A 145 14.75 -6.77 -3.54
C GLN A 145 14.48 -8.29 -3.57
N GLN A 146 15.24 -9.08 -2.81
CA GLN A 146 14.96 -10.51 -2.67
C GLN A 146 13.60 -10.78 -2.02
N GLN A 147 13.28 -10.05 -0.94
CA GLN A 147 12.01 -10.21 -0.24
C GLN A 147 10.79 -9.79 -1.07
N ILE A 148 10.85 -8.67 -1.79
CA ILE A 148 9.74 -8.27 -2.66
C ILE A 148 9.61 -9.19 -3.87
N GLY A 149 10.74 -9.62 -4.45
CA GLY A 149 10.78 -10.55 -5.58
C GLY A 149 10.08 -11.87 -5.24
N PHE A 150 10.37 -12.43 -4.07
CA PHE A 150 9.72 -13.64 -3.55
C PHE A 150 8.19 -13.56 -3.61
N TRP A 151 7.62 -12.42 -3.21
CA TRP A 151 6.17 -12.21 -3.19
C TRP A 151 5.61 -11.91 -4.59
N PHE A 152 6.32 -11.13 -5.40
CA PHE A 152 5.88 -10.82 -6.75
C PHE A 152 5.82 -12.06 -7.65
N ASP A 153 6.76 -12.99 -7.50
CA ASP A 153 6.77 -14.24 -8.27
C ASP A 153 5.57 -15.14 -7.97
N ARG A 154 5.05 -15.07 -6.74
CA ARG A 154 3.93 -15.87 -6.23
C ARG A 154 2.58 -15.18 -6.32
N MET A 155 2.57 -13.88 -6.61
CA MET A 155 1.33 -13.11 -6.60
C MET A 155 0.36 -13.60 -7.68
N PRO A 156 -0.88 -13.97 -7.32
CA PRO A 156 -1.83 -14.56 -8.26
C PRO A 156 -2.32 -13.57 -9.32
N GLY A 157 -2.70 -14.09 -10.49
CA GLY A 157 -3.30 -13.32 -11.60
C GLY A 157 -2.29 -12.56 -12.46
N ARG A 158 -1.41 -13.29 -13.17
CA ARG A 158 -0.47 -12.72 -14.15
C ARG A 158 -1.18 -12.00 -15.29
#